data_AF-A0A932YSK8-F1
#
_entry.id   AF-A0A932YSK8-F1
#
_cell.length_a   1.000
_cell.length_b   1.000
_cell.length_c   1.000
_cell.angle_alpha   90.00
_cell.angle_beta   90.00
_cell.angle_gamma   90.00
#
_symmetry.space_group_name_H-M   'P 1'
#
loop_
_entity.id
_entity.type
_entity.pdbx_description
1 polymer ?
#
loop_
_entity_poly.entity_id
_entity_poly.type
_entity_poly.pdbx_seq_one_letter_code
_entity_poly.pdbx_strand_id
1 'polypeptide(L)'
;MSKKTTLIIFSVVGLVVIGSLYFGVSAYKTPGKLDAFAMCLEEKGAMFYGAFWCPHCQNQKAMFGKSAKLLPYTECSTPDGRSQTALCKERGIVSYPTWVFADESRESGEVSLQKLSEKTLCALPQ
;
A
#
# COMPACT_ATOMS: atom_id res chain seq x y z
N MET A 1 24.07 31.66 -30.98
CA MET A 1 23.12 31.75 -29.85
C MET A 1 23.67 32.79 -28.86
N SER A 2 22.89 33.81 -28.47
CA SER A 2 23.38 34.91 -27.61
C SER A 2 23.50 34.47 -26.16
N LYS A 3 24.53 34.94 -25.43
CA LYS A 3 24.71 34.69 -23.98
C LYS A 3 23.44 35.01 -23.18
N LYS A 4 22.66 36.02 -23.60
CA LYS A 4 21.37 36.38 -23.00
C LYS A 4 20.30 35.31 -23.20
N THR A 5 20.20 34.74 -24.40
CA THR A 5 19.27 33.64 -24.71
C THR A 5 19.60 32.40 -23.89
N THR A 6 20.88 32.07 -23.74
CA THR A 6 21.34 30.95 -22.90
C THR A 6 21.01 31.16 -21.42
N LEU A 7 21.22 32.37 -20.87
CA LEU A 7 20.88 32.71 -19.47
C LEU A 7 19.37 32.60 -19.19
N ILE A 8 18.52 33.04 -20.12
CA ILE A 8 17.05 32.96 -19.97
C ILE A 8 16.58 31.50 -20.00
N ILE A 9 17.16 30.67 -20.85
CA ILE A 9 16.80 29.24 -20.91
C ILE A 9 17.17 28.55 -19.59
N PHE A 10 18.37 28.79 -19.04
CA PHE A 10 18.78 28.19 -17.78
C PHE A 10 17.93 28.65 -16.58
N SER A 11 17.48 29.92 -16.54
CA SER A 11 16.61 30.39 -15.46
C SER A 11 15.22 29.77 -15.54
N VAL A 12 14.64 29.68 -16.74
CA VAL A 12 13.34 29.03 -16.95
C VAL A 12 13.41 27.53 -16.60
N VAL A 13 14.44 26.83 -17.07
CA VAL A 13 14.65 25.41 -16.73
C VAL A 13 14.84 25.24 -15.22
N GLY A 14 15.63 26.10 -14.57
CA GLY A 14 15.81 26.08 -13.12
C GLY A 14 14.49 26.26 -12.36
N LEU A 15 13.66 27.22 -12.78
CA LEU A 15 12.34 27.45 -12.18
C LEU A 15 11.38 26.27 -12.40
N VAL A 16 11.39 25.65 -13.58
CA VAL A 16 10.57 24.46 -13.88
C VAL A 16 11.01 23.26 -13.03
N VAL A 17 12.31 23.03 -12.87
CA VAL A 17 12.84 21.94 -12.02
C VAL A 17 12.47 22.17 -10.55
N ILE A 18 12.65 23.39 -10.04
CA ILE A 18 12.28 23.74 -8.66
C ILE A 18 10.77 23.59 -8.43
N GLY A 19 9.94 24.08 -9.36
CA GLY A 19 8.49 23.93 -9.30
C GLY A 19 8.05 22.46 -9.32
N SER A 20 8.67 21.64 -10.16
CA SER A 20 8.40 20.19 -10.25
C SER A 20 8.79 19.45 -8.97
N LEU A 21 9.96 19.77 -8.39
CA LEU A 21 10.40 19.21 -7.11
C LEU A 21 9.46 19.61 -5.97
N TYR A 22 9.07 20.88 -5.90
CA TYR A 22 8.14 21.39 -4.89
C TYR A 22 6.77 20.71 -4.98
N PHE A 23 6.21 20.59 -6.19
CA PHE A 23 4.94 19.92 -6.42
C PHE A 23 5.00 18.42 -6.09
N GLY A 24 6.09 17.73 -6.46
CA GLY A 24 6.32 16.33 -6.14
C GLY A 24 6.36 16.07 -4.63
N VAL A 25 7.06 16.92 -3.87
CA VAL A 25 7.09 16.82 -2.40
C VAL A 25 5.71 17.08 -1.78
N SER A 26 4.96 18.06 -2.29
CA SER A 26 3.61 18.36 -1.80
C SER A 26 2.63 17.21 -2.06
N ALA A 27 2.68 16.60 -3.25
CA ALA A 27 1.84 15.46 -3.62
C ALA A 27 2.15 14.18 -2.82
N TYR A 28 3.39 14.03 -2.32
CA TYR A 28 3.81 12.93 -1.46
C TYR A 28 3.35 13.10 0.00
N LYS A 29 3.24 14.34 0.47
CA LYS A 29 2.84 14.65 1.86
C LYS A 29 1.34 14.54 2.14
N THR A 30 0.50 14.41 1.11
CA THR A 30 -0.95 14.33 1.30
C THR A 30 -1.34 12.94 1.85
N PRO A 31 -2.01 12.85 3.02
CA PRO A 31 -2.52 11.59 3.55
C PRO A 31 -3.45 10.90 2.55
N GLY A 32 -3.46 9.57 2.55
CA GLY A 32 -4.41 8.78 1.77
C GLY A 32 -5.80 8.78 2.42
N LYS A 33 -6.85 8.68 1.60
CA LYS A 33 -8.25 8.66 2.07
C LYS A 33 -8.51 7.55 3.10
N LEU A 34 -7.79 6.43 3.00
CA LEU A 34 -7.97 5.23 3.83
C LEU A 34 -6.87 5.06 4.88
N ASP A 35 -6.05 6.08 5.17
CA ASP A 35 -4.91 5.94 6.09
C ASP A 35 -5.37 5.50 7.49
N ALA A 36 -6.36 6.19 8.06
CA ALA A 36 -6.93 5.85 9.35
C ALA A 36 -7.59 4.45 9.36
N PHE A 37 -8.23 4.08 8.25
CA PHE A 37 -8.83 2.74 8.13
C PHE A 37 -7.75 1.66 8.10
N ALA A 38 -6.70 1.82 7.28
CA ALA A 38 -5.60 0.86 7.18
C ALA A 38 -4.86 0.67 8.52
N MET A 39 -4.59 1.77 9.23
CA MET A 39 -3.98 1.71 10.57
C MET A 39 -4.90 1.01 11.58
N CYS A 40 -6.20 1.30 11.56
CA CYS A 40 -7.17 0.64 12.43
C CYS A 40 -7.20 -0.88 12.21
N LEU A 41 -7.05 -1.36 10.97
CA LEU A 41 -6.99 -2.81 10.70
C LEU A 41 -5.85 -3.49 11.48
N GLU A 42 -4.67 -2.88 11.50
CA GLU A 42 -3.52 -3.36 12.28
C GLU A 42 -3.81 -3.31 13.79
N GLU A 43 -4.34 -2.18 14.29
CA GLU A 43 -4.71 -2.02 15.70
C GLU A 43 -5.75 -3.05 16.18
N LYS A 44 -6.64 -3.48 15.28
CA LYS A 44 -7.66 -4.51 15.53
C LYS A 44 -7.16 -5.93 15.28
N GLY A 45 -5.87 -6.11 14.98
CA GLY A 45 -5.25 -7.43 14.83
C GLY A 45 -5.61 -8.14 13.52
N ALA A 46 -6.09 -7.43 12.51
CA ALA A 46 -6.23 -7.99 11.17
C ALA A 46 -4.87 -8.01 10.48
N MET A 47 -4.48 -9.16 9.93
CA MET A 47 -3.21 -9.37 9.26
C MET A 47 -3.45 -9.80 7.81
N PHE A 48 -2.78 -9.11 6.89
CA PHE A 48 -2.86 -9.38 5.45
C PHE A 48 -1.62 -10.14 4.99
N TYR A 49 -1.77 -11.43 4.69
CA TYR A 49 -0.72 -12.28 4.15
C TYR A 49 -0.81 -12.35 2.62
N GLY A 50 0.31 -12.11 1.92
CA GLY A 50 0.33 -12.21 0.47
C GLY A 50 1.73 -12.31 -0.11
N ALA A 51 1.83 -12.18 -1.43
CA ALA A 51 3.09 -12.18 -2.14
C ALA A 51 3.22 -10.95 -3.06
N PHE A 52 4.43 -10.42 -3.21
CA PHE A 52 4.68 -9.24 -4.07
C PHE A 52 4.27 -9.45 -5.53
N TRP A 53 4.41 -10.68 -6.04
CA TRP A 53 4.09 -11.07 -7.42
C TRP A 53 2.62 -11.48 -7.62
N CYS A 54 1.84 -11.61 -6.55
CA CYS A 54 0.47 -12.14 -6.60
C CYS A 54 -0.51 -11.07 -7.13
N PRO A 55 -1.21 -11.31 -8.26
CA PRO A 55 -2.12 -10.32 -8.85
C PRO A 55 -3.27 -9.92 -7.92
N HIS A 56 -3.90 -10.90 -7.25
CA HIS A 56 -4.97 -10.63 -6.28
C HIS A 56 -4.49 -9.82 -5.07
N CYS A 57 -3.23 -9.98 -4.69
CA CYS A 57 -2.61 -9.21 -3.62
C CYS A 57 -2.38 -7.76 -4.05
N GLN A 58 -2.02 -7.55 -5.32
CA GLN A 58 -1.90 -6.22 -5.91
C GLN A 58 -3.27 -5.54 -6.03
N ASN A 59 -4.32 -6.28 -6.44
CA ASN A 59 -5.69 -5.78 -6.46
C ASN A 59 -6.17 -5.38 -5.06
N GLN A 60 -5.95 -6.24 -4.05
CA GLN A 60 -6.25 -5.92 -2.66
C GLN A 60 -5.56 -4.62 -2.21
N LYS A 61 -4.26 -4.44 -2.52
CA LYS A 61 -3.52 -3.21 -2.22
C LYS A 61 -4.07 -2.01 -3.01
N ALA A 62 -4.48 -2.21 -4.26
CA ALA A 62 -5.03 -1.15 -5.10
C ALA A 62 -6.32 -0.57 -4.54
N MET A 63 -7.15 -1.37 -3.85
CA MET A 63 -8.35 -0.89 -3.13
C MET A 63 -8.01 0.17 -2.07
N PHE A 64 -6.79 0.16 -1.51
CA PHE A 64 -6.31 1.11 -0.52
C PHE A 64 -5.55 2.30 -1.12
N GLY A 65 -5.18 2.24 -2.40
CA GLY A 65 -4.43 3.29 -3.09
C GLY A 65 -3.16 3.71 -2.32
N LYS A 66 -3.01 5.01 -2.04
CA LYS A 66 -1.87 5.56 -1.27
C LYS A 66 -1.77 4.98 0.16
N SER A 67 -2.88 4.52 0.72
CA SER A 67 -2.96 3.98 2.08
C SER A 67 -2.46 2.53 2.17
N ALA A 68 -2.21 1.86 1.03
CA ALA A 68 -1.72 0.49 1.02
C ALA A 68 -0.39 0.29 1.78
N LYS A 69 0.43 1.36 1.87
CA LYS A 69 1.69 1.37 2.63
C LYS A 69 1.52 1.23 4.15
N LEU A 70 0.30 1.46 4.64
CA LEU A 70 -0.08 1.37 6.06
C LEU A 70 -0.81 0.06 6.37
N LEU A 71 -0.97 -0.83 5.39
CA LEU A 71 -1.63 -2.11 5.62
C LEU A 71 -0.75 -3.01 6.51
N PRO A 72 -1.37 -3.83 7.38
CA PRO A 72 -0.69 -4.87 8.15
C PRO A 72 -0.28 -6.05 7.27
N TYR A 73 0.58 -5.79 6.27
CA TYR A 73 0.98 -6.73 5.24
C TYR A 73 2.20 -7.56 5.67
N THR A 74 2.10 -8.88 5.50
CA THR A 74 3.23 -9.80 5.65
C THR A 74 3.57 -10.42 4.31
N GLU A 75 4.83 -10.26 3.89
CA GLU A 75 5.37 -10.90 2.69
C GLU A 75 5.60 -12.39 2.94
N CYS A 76 4.88 -13.21 2.19
CA CYS A 76 4.94 -14.66 2.29
C CYS A 76 5.81 -15.32 1.23
N SER A 77 6.24 -14.62 0.18
CA SER A 77 7.14 -15.18 -0.81
C SER A 77 8.60 -14.98 -0.44
N THR A 78 9.44 -15.97 -0.74
CA THR A 78 10.88 -15.77 -0.81
C THR A 78 11.22 -14.76 -1.94
N PRO A 79 12.37 -14.06 -1.86
CA PRO A 79 12.74 -13.04 -2.86
C PRO A 79 12.80 -13.55 -4.30
N ASP A 80 13.09 -14.84 -4.49
CA ASP A 80 13.13 -15.49 -5.80
C ASP A 80 11.75 -15.88 -6.34
N GLY A 81 10.68 -15.69 -5.57
CA GLY A 81 9.30 -16.00 -5.96
C GLY A 81 8.92 -17.48 -5.88
N ARG A 82 9.82 -18.37 -5.46
CA ARG A 82 9.66 -19.83 -5.65
C ARG A 82 9.14 -20.57 -4.43
N SER A 83 9.28 -19.98 -3.24
CA SER A 83 8.95 -20.63 -1.98
C SER A 83 8.18 -19.69 -1.06
N GLN A 84 7.54 -20.28 -0.06
CA GLN A 84 6.91 -19.53 1.02
C GLN A 84 7.87 -19.36 2.20
N THR A 85 7.82 -18.20 2.87
CA THR A 85 8.57 -17.91 4.10
C THR A 85 8.16 -18.86 5.24
N ALA A 86 9.08 -19.15 6.17
CA ALA A 86 8.79 -20.02 7.31
C ALA A 86 7.62 -19.49 8.15
N LEU A 87 7.58 -18.17 8.39
CA LEU A 87 6.50 -17.50 9.10
C LEU A 87 5.12 -17.80 8.50
N CYS A 88 4.96 -17.69 7.18
CA CYS A 88 3.66 -17.96 6.56
C CYS A 88 3.30 -19.45 6.53
N LYS A 89 4.30 -20.34 6.45
CA LYS A 89 4.09 -21.79 6.61
C LYS A 89 3.60 -22.14 8.01
N GLU A 90 4.25 -21.61 9.04
CA GLU A 90 3.89 -21.81 10.45
C GLU A 90 2.50 -21.24 10.77
N ARG A 91 2.12 -20.13 10.13
CA ARG A 91 0.76 -19.54 10.24
C ARG A 91 -0.29 -20.28 9.39
N GLY A 92 0.09 -21.33 8.66
CA GLY A 92 -0.81 -22.13 7.84
C GLY A 92 -1.43 -21.33 6.69
N ILE A 93 -0.69 -20.42 6.07
CA ILE A 93 -1.17 -19.65 4.92
C ILE A 93 -1.06 -20.53 3.67
N VAL A 94 -2.18 -20.96 3.13
CA VAL A 94 -2.23 -21.89 1.97
C VAL A 94 -2.46 -21.19 0.64
N SER A 95 -2.97 -19.95 0.64
CA SER A 95 -3.26 -19.17 -0.56
C SER A 95 -3.07 -17.67 -0.31
N TYR A 96 -2.93 -16.91 -1.40
CA TYR A 96 -2.75 -15.47 -1.36
C TYR A 96 -3.83 -14.75 -2.18
N PRO A 97 -4.29 -13.58 -1.73
CA PRO A 97 -4.12 -13.04 -0.38
C PRO A 97 -4.92 -13.86 0.65
N THR A 98 -4.51 -13.80 1.92
CA THR A 98 -5.30 -14.29 3.05
C THR A 98 -5.30 -13.25 4.15
N TRP A 99 -6.48 -12.91 4.65
CA TRP A 99 -6.66 -12.12 5.86
C TRP A 99 -6.89 -13.04 7.05
N VAL A 100 -6.21 -12.77 8.15
CA VAL A 100 -6.42 -13.42 9.45
C VAL A 100 -6.83 -12.34 10.45
N PHE A 101 -7.91 -12.53 11.17
CA PHE A 101 -8.45 -11.55 12.12
C PHE A 101 -8.10 -11.93 13.57
N ALA A 102 -8.37 -11.03 14.52
CA ALA A 102 -8.06 -11.23 15.93
C ALA A 102 -8.80 -12.44 16.56
N ASP A 103 -9.93 -12.85 16.00
CA ASP A 103 -10.69 -14.05 16.38
C ASP A 103 -10.21 -15.33 15.70
N GLU A 104 -9.04 -15.29 15.04
CA GLU A 104 -8.43 -16.35 14.22
C GLU A 104 -9.21 -16.76 12.97
N SER A 105 -10.38 -16.16 12.73
CA SER A 105 -11.11 -16.38 11.48
C SER A 105 -10.32 -15.87 10.29
N ARG A 106 -10.63 -16.42 9.11
CA ARG A 106 -9.89 -16.15 7.88
C ARG A 106 -10.80 -15.84 6.73
N GLU A 107 -10.33 -14.94 5.87
CA GLU A 107 -10.92 -14.67 4.56
C GLU A 107 -9.82 -14.85 3.52
N SER A 108 -10.05 -15.69 2.51
CA SER A 108 -9.11 -15.95 1.43
C SER A 108 -9.55 -15.26 0.15
N GLY A 109 -8.60 -14.80 -0.64
CA GLY A 109 -8.87 -13.98 -1.82
C GLY A 109 -9.09 -12.50 -1.48
N GLU A 110 -9.44 -11.72 -2.50
CA GLU A 110 -9.69 -10.29 -2.34
C GLU A 110 -10.89 -10.03 -1.42
N VAL A 111 -10.68 -9.26 -0.36
CA VAL A 111 -11.70 -8.92 0.64
C VAL A 111 -12.06 -7.45 0.48
N SER A 112 -13.36 -7.17 0.38
CA SER A 112 -13.86 -5.80 0.22
C SER A 112 -13.58 -4.93 1.45
N LEU A 113 -13.47 -3.62 1.23
CA LEU A 113 -13.31 -2.65 2.32
C LEU A 113 -14.45 -2.75 3.35
N GLN A 114 -15.68 -3.00 2.88
CA GLN A 114 -16.86 -3.17 3.75
C GLN A 114 -16.72 -4.42 4.62
N LYS A 115 -16.30 -5.55 4.05
CA LYS A 115 -16.11 -6.78 4.82
C LYS A 115 -14.99 -6.64 5.86
N LEU A 116 -13.89 -6.00 5.48
CA LEU A 116 -12.81 -5.68 6.42
C LEU A 116 -13.31 -4.78 7.57
N SER A 117 -14.13 -3.76 7.25
CA SER A 117 -14.79 -2.91 8.24
C SER A 117 -15.71 -3.70 9.17
N GLU A 118 -16.55 -4.59 8.65
CA GLU A 118 -17.42 -5.47 9.46
C GLU A 118 -16.63 -6.37 10.40
N LYS A 119 -15.53 -6.97 9.91
CA LYS A 119 -14.70 -7.90 10.70
C LYS A 119 -13.87 -7.22 11.79
N THR A 120 -13.57 -5.94 11.64
CA THR A 120 -12.66 -5.20 12.54
C THR A 120 -13.36 -4.10 13.33
N LEU A 121 -14.60 -3.76 12.97
CA LEU A 121 -15.33 -2.59 13.46
C LEU A 121 -14.61 -1.25 13.15
N CYS A 122 -13.69 -1.26 12.19
CA CYS A 122 -13.02 -0.05 11.72
C CYS A 122 -13.94 0.73 10.78
N ALA A 123 -14.14 2.02 11.05
CA ALA A 123 -14.99 2.88 10.23
C ALA A 123 -14.34 3.18 8.87
N LEU A 124 -15.12 3.09 7.80
CA LEU A 124 -14.73 3.61 6.49
C LEU A 124 -14.96 5.12 6.45
N PRO A 125 -14.09 5.88 5.78
CA PRO A 125 -14.32 7.30 5.52
C PRO A 125 -15.56 7.48 4.64
N GLN A 126 -16.35 8.52 4.92
CA GLN A 126 -17.51 8.90 4.11
C GLN A 126 -17.11 9.36 2.69
#